data_AF-A0A970JUZ8-F1
#
_entry.id   AF-A0A970JUZ8-F1
#
_cell.length_a   1.000
_cell.length_b   1.000
_cell.length_c   1.000
_cell.angle_alpha   90.00
_cell.angle_beta   90.00
_cell.angle_gamma   90.00
#
_symmetry.space_group_name_H-M   'P 1'
#
loop_
_entity.id
_entity.type
_entity.pdbx_description
1 polymer ?
#
loop_
_entity_poly.entity_id
_entity_poly.type
_entity_poly.pdbx_seq_one_letter_code
_entity_poly.pdbx_strand_id
1 'polypeptide(L)'
;MILLRVKVPSSSANLGSGFDTVGLALTLYNYFDVLEVLPEGRYEVDVVGEGANIAGDGVKNRVVESYERACREWGLAPPGLRLRTMNAIPFKRGLGSSSTAVVGGVAIANELRERPLRREELLPLMVSMEGHPDNVVPCCLGGMVVSCWDGSELRFVKLPPMPSDMLAVVAVPAVELGTDEARRALPRHVPMKDAVYNVSRSALLAASWATGDWDNLGWAMDDKLHQPFRARLFPGGEAILDEVRGIPQCAGVAISGSGPSMLAFARTEPHRVAELMCSVFSRFGVRSRFFVLASDAAGYTVSRNVGCSQIFRPLRRRDDLSMAYGLDSSGRRMVDRVVSDRDVAKIAVLGVPDVPGVAARLFSDLASAGVGAEMIVQSVMRGQMNDIAFIVKRSLLGEAMTICRAYADDMGAQGVTFDTEVAKVALTGENLAGCPEIPSQMFSVLAGGRINIDMIAAASTVIACIVTSGDLEEAIEALSREFLR
;
A
#
# COMPACT_ATOMS: atom_id res chain seq x y z
N MET A 1 -17.13 1.80 -11.58
CA MET A 1 -16.17 2.65 -12.32
C MET A 1 -15.53 3.61 -11.32
N ILE A 2 -14.21 3.86 -11.39
CA ILE A 2 -13.54 4.83 -10.51
C ILE A 2 -13.55 6.18 -11.22
N LEU A 3 -14.12 7.22 -10.62
CA LEU A 3 -14.17 8.57 -11.19
C LEU A 3 -12.81 9.27 -11.08
N LEU A 4 -12.22 9.18 -9.89
CA LEU A 4 -10.97 9.81 -9.51
C LEU A 4 -10.20 8.85 -8.60
N ARG A 5 -8.89 8.70 -8.82
CA ARG A 5 -8.00 7.99 -7.90
C ARG A 5 -6.87 8.92 -7.48
N VAL A 6 -6.72 9.10 -6.18
CA VAL A 6 -5.55 9.75 -5.59
C VAL A 6 -4.64 8.69 -5.01
N LYS A 7 -3.41 8.59 -5.53
CA LYS A 7 -2.34 7.74 -5.01
C LYS A 7 -1.42 8.60 -4.17
N VAL A 8 -1.17 8.24 -2.91
CA VAL A 8 -0.31 9.01 -2.00
C VAL A 8 0.79 8.12 -1.44
N PRO A 9 2.08 8.49 -1.57
CA PRO A 9 3.18 7.74 -0.97
C PRO A 9 3.20 7.91 0.55
N SER A 10 3.71 6.89 1.22
CA SER A 10 4.16 6.95 2.61
C SER A 10 5.32 7.91 2.76
N SER A 11 5.60 8.31 3.99
CA SER A 11 6.78 9.08 4.32
C SER A 11 7.46 8.56 5.57
N SER A 12 8.77 8.77 5.63
CA SER A 12 9.54 8.65 6.86
C SER A 12 10.06 10.02 7.24
N ALA A 13 9.67 10.48 8.42
CA ALA A 13 10.05 11.77 8.96
C ALA A 13 11.22 11.66 9.94
N ASN A 14 11.78 12.82 10.29
CA ASN A 14 12.91 13.07 11.17
C ASN A 14 14.24 12.58 10.61
N LEU A 15 14.30 11.33 10.12
CA LEU A 15 15.52 10.70 9.61
C LEU A 15 16.73 10.92 10.54
N GLY A 16 16.49 10.73 11.84
CA GLY A 16 17.47 11.01 12.87
C GLY A 16 17.38 12.45 13.35
N SER A 17 18.44 13.22 13.13
CA SER A 17 18.60 14.59 13.66
C SER A 17 17.60 15.61 13.09
N GLY A 18 16.91 15.33 11.99
CA GLY A 18 16.00 16.26 11.31
C GLY A 18 14.60 16.37 11.94
N PHE A 19 14.52 16.39 13.27
CA PHE A 19 13.27 16.37 14.03
C PHE A 19 12.27 17.48 13.61
N ASP A 20 11.04 17.09 13.26
CA ASP A 20 9.93 17.96 12.78
C ASP A 20 10.25 18.80 11.53
N THR A 21 11.40 18.57 10.87
CA THR A 21 11.87 19.36 9.71
C THR A 21 12.10 18.54 8.45
N VAL A 22 12.69 17.36 8.58
CA VAL A 22 13.13 16.54 7.45
C VAL A 22 12.16 15.38 7.23
N GLY A 23 11.82 15.10 5.99
CA GLY A 23 11.20 13.82 5.65
C GLY A 23 11.38 13.41 4.20
N LEU A 24 11.15 12.11 3.98
CA LEU A 24 11.38 11.42 2.71
C LEU A 24 10.12 10.65 2.31
N ALA A 25 9.66 10.85 1.08
CA ALA A 25 8.60 10.04 0.49
C ALA A 25 9.14 8.67 0.04
N LEU A 26 8.40 7.60 0.32
CA LEU A 26 8.78 6.22 0.06
C LEU A 26 7.74 5.49 -0.79
N THR A 27 8.19 4.52 -1.59
CA THR A 27 7.37 3.76 -2.57
C THR A 27 6.41 2.73 -1.97
N LEU A 28 5.71 3.09 -0.90
CA LEU A 28 4.57 2.36 -0.31
C LEU A 28 3.38 3.32 -0.33
N TYR A 29 2.19 2.89 -0.72
CA TYR A 29 1.12 3.83 -1.09
C TYR A 29 -0.21 3.51 -0.42
N ASN A 30 -0.97 4.57 -0.15
CA ASN A 30 -2.41 4.49 0.03
C ASN A 30 -3.11 5.01 -1.24
N TYR A 31 -4.29 4.46 -1.52
CA TYR A 31 -5.13 4.87 -2.65
C TYR A 31 -6.48 5.33 -2.15
N PHE A 32 -6.96 6.45 -2.68
CA PHE A 32 -8.25 7.04 -2.37
C PHE A 32 -9.05 7.19 -3.66
N ASP A 33 -9.99 6.27 -3.86
CA ASP A 33 -10.86 6.21 -5.03
C ASP A 33 -12.18 6.89 -4.73
N VAL A 34 -12.53 7.89 -5.54
CA VAL A 34 -13.90 8.40 -5.62
C VAL A 34 -14.64 7.53 -6.62
N LEU A 35 -15.63 6.79 -6.13
CA LEU A 35 -16.46 5.90 -6.93
C LEU A 35 -17.72 6.61 -7.45
N GLU A 36 -18.29 7.49 -6.63
CA GLU A 36 -19.55 8.19 -6.91
C GLU A 36 -19.62 9.54 -6.18
N VAL A 37 -20.32 10.50 -6.79
CA VAL A 37 -20.69 11.77 -6.16
C VAL A 37 -22.09 11.62 -5.56
N LEU A 38 -22.21 11.89 -4.26
CA LEU A 38 -23.44 11.79 -3.49
C LEU A 38 -23.98 13.19 -3.13
N PRO A 39 -25.23 13.31 -2.65
CA PRO A 39 -25.74 14.56 -2.09
C PRO A 39 -24.82 15.11 -0.99
N GLU A 40 -24.77 16.43 -0.85
CA GLU A 40 -23.96 17.13 0.17
C GLU A 40 -24.15 16.53 1.57
N GLY A 41 -23.03 16.32 2.27
CA GLY A 41 -22.99 15.75 3.62
C GLY A 41 -23.17 14.23 3.69
N ARG A 42 -23.41 13.51 2.58
CA ARG A 42 -23.49 12.05 2.57
C ARG A 42 -22.15 11.42 2.18
N TYR A 43 -21.57 10.64 3.07
CA TYR A 43 -20.33 9.91 2.81
C TYR A 43 -20.51 8.41 3.01
N GLU A 44 -20.06 7.62 2.04
CA GLU A 44 -19.98 6.17 2.13
C GLU A 44 -18.52 5.78 1.93
N VAL A 45 -17.87 5.22 2.96
CA VAL A 45 -16.44 4.91 2.88
C VAL A 45 -16.21 3.42 3.07
N ASP A 46 -15.67 2.79 2.02
CA ASP A 46 -15.19 1.42 2.00
C ASP A 46 -13.67 1.43 2.31
N VAL A 47 -13.24 0.68 3.34
CA VAL A 47 -11.83 0.64 3.79
C VAL A 47 -11.28 -0.76 3.58
N VAL A 48 -10.27 -0.88 2.72
CA VAL A 48 -9.58 -2.14 2.40
C VAL A 48 -8.15 -2.08 2.96
N GLY A 49 -7.75 -3.13 3.67
CA GLY A 49 -6.40 -3.24 4.26
C GLY A 49 -6.32 -2.72 5.69
N GLU A 50 -5.30 -1.92 5.98
CA GLU A 50 -5.05 -1.39 7.32
C GLU A 50 -6.24 -0.53 7.81
N GLY A 51 -6.78 -0.88 8.98
CA GLY A 51 -7.93 -0.19 9.59
C GLY A 51 -9.32 -0.66 9.14
N ALA A 52 -9.42 -1.68 8.26
CA ALA A 52 -10.71 -2.20 7.78
C ALA A 52 -11.65 -2.65 8.92
N ASN A 53 -11.10 -3.22 10.01
CA ASN A 53 -11.88 -3.71 11.16
C ASN A 53 -12.39 -2.61 12.10
N ILE A 54 -12.00 -1.35 11.88
CA ILE A 54 -12.33 -0.20 12.75
C ILE A 54 -13.39 0.71 12.08
N ALA A 55 -13.67 0.50 10.79
CA ALA A 55 -14.51 1.37 9.97
C ALA A 55 -16.03 1.31 10.29
N GLY A 56 -16.46 0.50 11.26
CA GLY A 56 -17.88 0.26 11.58
C GLY A 56 -18.53 1.21 12.58
N ASP A 57 -17.76 1.94 13.42
CA ASP A 57 -18.31 2.57 14.63
C ASP A 57 -18.06 4.07 14.71
N GLY A 58 -18.79 4.89 13.95
CA GLY A 58 -18.89 6.35 14.21
C GLY A 58 -17.57 7.15 14.23
N VAL A 59 -16.44 6.54 13.85
CA VAL A 59 -15.13 7.17 13.78
C VAL A 59 -15.11 8.05 12.54
N LYS A 60 -14.95 9.35 12.75
CA LYS A 60 -14.80 10.30 11.64
C LYS A 60 -13.60 9.90 10.79
N ASN A 61 -13.84 9.73 9.49
CA ASN A 61 -12.79 9.36 8.55
C ASN A 61 -11.92 10.58 8.25
N ARG A 62 -10.62 10.53 8.58
CA ARG A 62 -9.69 11.65 8.40
C ARG A 62 -9.58 12.15 6.95
N VAL A 63 -9.80 11.28 5.95
CA VAL A 63 -9.85 11.69 4.54
C VAL A 63 -11.05 12.61 4.30
N VAL A 64 -12.22 12.22 4.80
CA VAL A 64 -13.46 13.01 4.70
C VAL A 64 -13.32 14.33 5.46
N GLU A 65 -12.78 14.31 6.67
CA GLU A 65 -12.55 15.54 7.46
C GLU A 65 -11.62 16.53 6.75
N SER A 66 -10.53 16.02 6.17
CA SER A 66 -9.54 16.83 5.44
C SER A 66 -10.13 17.39 4.16
N TYR A 67 -10.90 16.57 3.45
CA TYR A 67 -11.67 16.98 2.27
C TYR A 67 -12.66 18.10 2.59
N GLU A 68 -13.51 17.91 3.60
CA GLU A 68 -14.50 18.92 4.00
C GLU A 68 -13.84 20.22 4.45
N ARG A 69 -12.77 20.14 5.25
CA ARG A 69 -12.05 21.32 5.72
C ARG A 69 -11.42 22.08 4.56
N ALA A 70 -10.89 21.40 3.55
CA ALA A 70 -10.38 22.04 2.34
C ALA A 70 -11.48 22.71 1.52
N CYS A 71 -12.64 22.05 1.34
CA CYS A 71 -13.79 22.65 0.69
C CYS A 71 -14.25 23.92 1.40
N ARG A 72 -14.38 23.89 2.74
CA ARG A 72 -14.75 25.07 3.53
C ARG A 72 -13.75 26.23 3.39
N GLU A 73 -12.45 25.93 3.47
CA GLU A 73 -11.38 26.93 3.31
C GLU A 73 -11.47 27.65 1.96
N TRP A 74 -11.86 26.93 0.91
CA TRP A 74 -11.96 27.46 -0.45
C TRP A 74 -13.37 27.92 -0.83
N GLY A 75 -14.32 27.96 0.11
CA GLY A 75 -15.69 28.39 -0.14
C GLY A 75 -16.49 27.46 -1.06
N LEU A 76 -16.10 26.18 -1.14
CA LEU A 76 -16.79 25.16 -1.93
C LEU A 76 -17.84 24.45 -1.06
N ALA A 77 -19.04 24.24 -1.61
CA ALA A 77 -20.00 23.30 -1.03
C ALA A 77 -19.50 21.87 -1.29
N PRO A 78 -19.18 21.08 -0.25
CA PRO A 78 -18.59 19.76 -0.43
C PRO A 78 -19.67 18.77 -0.87
N PRO A 79 -19.67 18.27 -2.12
CA PRO A 79 -20.53 17.14 -2.44
C PRO A 79 -20.20 15.95 -1.53
N GLY A 80 -21.21 15.12 -1.28
CA GLY A 80 -21.02 13.83 -0.67
C GLY A 80 -20.20 12.92 -1.59
N LEU A 81 -19.53 11.92 -1.04
CA LEU A 81 -18.66 11.02 -1.81
C LEU A 81 -18.85 9.57 -1.38
N ARG A 82 -18.91 8.67 -2.36
CA ARG A 82 -18.64 7.25 -2.14
C ARG A 82 -17.15 7.00 -2.39
N LEU A 83 -16.44 6.69 -1.33
CA LEU A 83 -14.99 6.50 -1.31
C LEU A 83 -14.65 5.02 -1.14
N ARG A 84 -13.62 4.57 -1.85
CA ARG A 84 -12.86 3.37 -1.48
C ARG A 84 -11.44 3.76 -1.12
N THR A 85 -11.01 3.40 0.08
CA THR A 85 -9.68 3.66 0.59
C THR A 85 -8.92 2.34 0.69
N MET A 86 -7.78 2.24 0.01
CA MET A 86 -6.92 1.06 0.04
C MET A 86 -5.65 1.42 0.81
N ASN A 87 -5.57 0.93 2.04
CA ASN A 87 -4.52 1.32 2.99
C ASN A 87 -3.47 0.21 3.10
N ALA A 88 -2.33 0.38 2.41
CA ALA A 88 -1.18 -0.52 2.55
C ALA A 88 -0.18 -0.01 3.60
N ILE A 89 -0.24 1.28 3.95
CA ILE A 89 0.68 1.91 4.90
C ILE A 89 0.27 1.56 6.33
N PRO A 90 1.14 0.89 7.13
CA PRO A 90 0.82 0.44 8.47
C PRO A 90 0.32 1.58 9.39
N PHE A 91 -0.81 1.36 10.06
CA PHE A 91 -1.42 2.38 10.92
C PHE A 91 -0.67 2.54 12.26
N LYS A 92 -0.45 3.79 12.69
CA LYS A 92 0.29 4.14 13.92
C LYS A 92 1.66 3.46 14.04
N ARG A 93 2.38 3.36 12.92
CA ARG A 93 3.75 2.79 12.89
C ARG A 93 4.87 3.78 12.56
N GLY A 94 4.56 5.04 12.25
CA GLY A 94 5.59 6.03 11.90
C GLY A 94 5.95 6.10 10.41
N LEU A 95 5.04 5.68 9.53
CA LEU A 95 5.19 5.74 8.05
C LEU A 95 4.26 6.76 7.37
N GLY A 96 3.86 7.82 8.09
CA GLY A 96 3.06 8.90 7.50
C GLY A 96 1.62 8.53 7.12
N SER A 97 1.06 7.41 7.62
CA SER A 97 -0.31 6.97 7.30
C SER A 97 -1.37 8.07 7.53
N SER A 98 -1.27 8.78 8.66
CA SER A 98 -2.06 9.98 8.98
C SER A 98 -1.97 11.08 7.92
N SER A 99 -0.74 11.44 7.54
CA SER A 99 -0.47 12.50 6.58
C SER A 99 -0.97 12.12 5.18
N THR A 100 -0.94 10.83 4.82
CA THR A 100 -1.53 10.38 3.54
C THR A 100 -3.03 10.63 3.46
N ALA A 101 -3.76 10.50 4.58
CA ALA A 101 -5.20 10.78 4.61
C ALA A 101 -5.48 12.28 4.44
N VAL A 102 -4.66 13.14 5.04
CA VAL A 102 -4.73 14.60 4.84
C VAL A 102 -4.46 14.96 3.39
N VAL A 103 -3.35 14.49 2.83
CA VAL A 103 -3.00 14.74 1.43
C VAL A 103 -4.09 14.22 0.48
N GLY A 104 -4.60 13.01 0.74
CA GLY A 104 -5.69 12.41 -0.04
C GLY A 104 -6.96 13.26 -0.04
N GLY A 105 -7.44 13.68 1.14
CA GLY A 105 -8.65 14.49 1.26
C GLY A 105 -8.52 15.87 0.61
N VAL A 106 -7.41 16.57 0.87
CA VAL A 106 -7.13 17.89 0.28
C VAL A 106 -6.95 17.78 -1.23
N ALA A 107 -6.29 16.73 -1.74
CA ALA A 107 -6.15 16.50 -3.17
C ALA A 107 -7.51 16.25 -3.84
N ILE A 108 -8.38 15.43 -3.24
CA ILE A 108 -9.75 15.22 -3.76
C ILE A 108 -10.51 16.56 -3.81
N ALA A 109 -10.44 17.38 -2.76
CA ALA A 109 -11.08 18.70 -2.74
C ALA A 109 -10.50 19.63 -3.83
N ASN A 110 -9.18 19.60 -4.07
CA ASN A 110 -8.54 20.44 -5.07
C ASN A 110 -9.03 20.11 -6.48
N GLU A 111 -9.35 18.84 -6.72
CA GLU A 111 -9.89 18.35 -8.00
C GLU A 111 -11.34 18.79 -8.25
N LEU A 112 -12.06 19.29 -7.22
CA LEU A 112 -13.39 19.90 -7.38
C LEU A 112 -13.35 21.32 -7.94
N ARG A 113 -12.19 21.98 -7.85
CA ARG A 113 -12.06 23.38 -8.26
C ARG A 113 -12.13 23.49 -9.77
N GLU A 114 -12.76 24.55 -10.26
CA GLU A 114 -12.69 24.92 -11.68
C GLU A 114 -11.23 25.11 -12.14
N ARG A 115 -10.40 25.62 -11.22
CA ARG A 115 -8.95 25.79 -11.37
C ARG A 115 -8.26 25.16 -10.16
N PRO A 116 -7.82 23.89 -10.27
CA PRO A 116 -7.01 23.25 -9.25
C PRO A 116 -5.74 24.05 -8.98
N LEU A 117 -5.40 24.21 -7.70
CA LEU A 117 -4.15 24.85 -7.29
C LEU A 117 -2.95 23.95 -7.57
N ARG A 118 -1.77 24.56 -7.63
CA ARG A 118 -0.51 23.82 -7.62
C ARG A 118 -0.30 23.18 -6.25
N ARG A 119 0.48 22.11 -6.22
CA ARG A 119 0.69 21.30 -5.02
C ARG A 119 1.28 22.11 -3.86
N GLU A 120 2.20 23.00 -4.19
CA GLU A 120 2.87 23.89 -3.23
C GLU A 120 1.88 24.83 -2.53
N GLU A 121 0.83 25.26 -3.23
CA GLU A 121 -0.22 26.13 -2.70
C GLU A 121 -1.17 25.37 -1.76
N LEU A 122 -1.20 24.04 -1.81
CA LEU A 122 -1.98 23.19 -0.92
C LEU A 122 -1.30 22.98 0.44
N LEU A 123 0.04 23.12 0.48
CA LEU A 123 0.85 22.74 1.64
C LEU A 123 0.49 23.50 2.92
N PRO A 124 0.26 24.83 2.93
CA PRO A 124 -0.08 25.53 4.17
C PRO A 124 -1.31 24.94 4.85
N LEU A 125 -2.34 24.62 4.06
CA LEU A 125 -3.55 23.98 4.55
C LEU A 125 -3.25 22.57 5.08
N MET A 126 -2.55 21.74 4.30
CA MET A 126 -2.19 20.37 4.69
C MET A 126 -1.35 20.35 5.99
N VAL A 127 -0.36 21.23 6.13
CA VAL A 127 0.47 21.36 7.35
C VAL A 127 -0.37 21.83 8.53
N SER A 128 -1.29 22.77 8.34
CA SER A 128 -2.20 23.21 9.40
C SER A 128 -3.20 22.14 9.87
N MET A 129 -3.45 21.12 9.04
CA MET A 129 -4.28 19.96 9.40
C MET A 129 -3.47 18.90 10.16
N GLU A 130 -2.23 18.65 9.73
CA GLU A 130 -1.37 17.64 10.34
C GLU A 130 -0.72 18.13 11.65
N GLY A 131 -0.37 19.42 11.71
CA GLY A 131 0.35 20.06 12.82
C GLY A 131 1.88 19.96 12.72
N HIS A 132 2.42 19.34 11.67
CA HIS A 132 3.86 19.30 11.39
C HIS A 132 4.13 19.03 9.89
N PRO A 133 5.23 19.55 9.33
CA PRO A 133 5.46 19.51 7.88
C PRO A 133 6.19 18.26 7.38
N ASP A 134 7.00 17.64 8.22
CA ASP A 134 7.97 16.57 7.91
C ASP A 134 7.39 15.34 7.19
N ASN A 135 6.15 14.96 7.42
CA ASN A 135 5.50 13.84 6.72
C ASN A 135 4.63 14.33 5.55
N VAL A 136 3.83 15.37 5.79
CA VAL A 136 2.79 15.81 4.84
C VAL A 136 3.38 16.48 3.60
N VAL A 137 4.48 17.23 3.76
CA VAL A 137 5.16 17.89 2.64
C VAL A 137 5.79 16.87 1.68
N PRO A 138 6.60 15.87 2.13
CA PRO A 138 7.10 14.84 1.22
C PRO A 138 5.98 13.95 0.66
N CYS A 139 4.93 13.63 1.41
CA CYS A 139 3.76 12.93 0.84
C CYS A 139 3.14 13.71 -0.33
N CYS A 140 3.13 15.04 -0.24
CA CYS A 140 2.57 15.91 -1.27
C CYS A 140 3.51 16.08 -2.48
N LEU A 141 4.77 16.42 -2.24
CA LEU A 141 5.73 16.82 -3.28
C LEU A 141 6.61 15.68 -3.80
N GLY A 142 6.75 14.60 -3.03
CA GLY A 142 7.74 13.55 -3.25
C GLY A 142 9.16 13.98 -2.90
N GLY A 143 10.05 13.00 -2.88
CA GLY A 143 11.46 13.12 -2.61
C GLY A 143 11.77 13.39 -1.14
N MET A 144 12.98 13.86 -0.91
CA MET A 144 13.46 14.36 0.37
C MET A 144 13.15 15.85 0.47
N VAL A 145 12.52 16.28 1.55
CA VAL A 145 12.17 17.69 1.78
C VAL A 145 12.63 18.14 3.16
N VAL A 146 13.28 19.30 3.21
CA VAL A 146 13.59 20.03 4.44
C VAL A 146 12.58 21.16 4.58
N SER A 147 11.86 21.20 5.69
CA SER A 147 10.78 22.16 5.94
C SER A 147 10.98 22.93 7.24
N CYS A 148 10.54 24.18 7.26
CA CYS A 148 10.50 25.05 8.42
C CYS A 148 9.11 25.69 8.50
N TRP A 149 8.48 25.61 9.66
CA TRP A 149 7.13 26.12 9.88
C TRP A 149 7.03 26.77 11.25
N ASP A 150 6.54 28.00 11.31
CA ASP A 150 6.40 28.76 12.56
C ASP A 150 4.98 28.73 13.16
N GLY A 151 4.10 27.90 12.61
CA GLY A 151 2.67 27.87 12.94
C GLY A 151 1.80 28.63 11.94
N SER A 152 2.40 29.50 11.13
CA SER A 152 1.72 30.30 10.12
C SER A 152 2.37 30.18 8.74
N GLU A 153 3.66 30.49 8.64
CA GLU A 153 4.41 30.49 7.41
C GLU A 153 5.22 29.20 7.24
N LEU A 154 5.07 28.57 6.07
CA LEU A 154 5.84 27.41 5.66
C LEU A 154 6.95 27.85 4.69
N ARG A 155 8.17 27.36 4.93
CA ARG A 155 9.29 27.40 3.97
C ARG A 155 9.81 25.98 3.81
N PHE A 156 10.18 25.59 2.59
CA PHE A 156 10.71 24.26 2.34
C PHE A 156 11.66 24.25 1.15
N VAL A 157 12.51 23.23 1.12
CA VAL A 157 13.42 22.95 0.01
C VAL A 157 13.34 21.45 -0.29
N LYS A 158 12.99 21.11 -1.54
CA LYS A 158 13.09 19.74 -2.05
C LYS A 158 14.54 19.46 -2.47
N LEU A 159 15.14 18.44 -1.89
CA LEU A 159 16.53 18.07 -2.13
C LEU A 159 16.66 17.14 -3.35
N PRO A 160 17.88 16.99 -3.91
CA PRO A 160 18.14 16.05 -4.99
C PRO A 160 17.67 14.62 -4.67
N PRO A 161 17.30 13.83 -5.70
CA PRO A 161 16.81 12.47 -5.49
C PRO A 161 17.90 11.58 -4.89
N MET A 162 17.46 10.63 -4.06
CA MET A 162 18.30 9.55 -3.57
C MET A 162 18.82 8.71 -4.76
N PRO A 163 20.09 8.28 -4.78
CA PRO A 163 20.63 7.49 -5.87
C PRO A 163 19.93 6.12 -5.93
N SER A 164 19.80 5.57 -7.14
CA SER A 164 18.97 4.37 -7.38
C SER A 164 19.47 3.11 -6.69
N ASP A 165 20.74 3.06 -6.31
CA ASP A 165 21.37 1.96 -5.57
C ASP A 165 21.18 2.08 -4.05
N MET A 166 20.71 3.22 -3.54
CA MET A 166 20.37 3.39 -2.13
C MET A 166 18.88 3.12 -1.90
N LEU A 167 18.58 2.25 -0.94
CA LEU A 167 17.21 1.85 -0.58
C LEU A 167 16.94 2.12 0.90
N ALA A 168 15.70 2.44 1.22
CA ALA A 168 15.20 2.56 2.58
C ALA A 168 14.63 1.22 3.03
N VAL A 169 15.32 0.57 3.98
CA VAL A 169 14.89 -0.64 4.65
C VAL A 169 14.09 -0.25 5.89
N VAL A 170 12.81 -0.60 5.93
CA VAL A 170 11.92 -0.25 7.02
C VAL A 170 11.47 -1.50 7.75
N ALA A 171 11.83 -1.65 9.02
CA ALA A 171 11.27 -2.68 9.89
C ALA A 171 10.08 -2.13 10.68
N VAL A 172 9.00 -2.89 10.70
CA VAL A 172 7.71 -2.52 11.29
C VAL A 172 7.38 -3.56 12.37
N PRO A 173 7.68 -3.27 13.66
CA PRO A 173 7.33 -4.17 14.75
C PRO A 173 5.82 -4.19 14.95
N ALA A 174 5.28 -5.31 15.43
CA ALA A 174 3.87 -5.54 15.73
C ALA A 174 3.40 -4.84 17.03
N VAL A 175 3.95 -3.66 17.35
CA VAL A 175 3.58 -2.76 18.44
C VAL A 175 3.00 -1.46 17.88
N GLU A 176 1.93 -0.93 18.47
CA GLU A 176 1.37 0.37 18.12
C GLU A 176 1.91 1.46 19.05
N LEU A 177 2.26 2.61 18.49
CA LEU A 177 2.64 3.80 19.26
C LEU A 177 1.97 5.02 18.66
N GLY A 178 1.19 5.75 19.46
CA GLY A 178 0.52 6.96 19.00
C GLY A 178 1.49 8.14 18.88
N THR A 179 1.29 9.02 17.90
CA THR A 179 2.10 10.24 17.72
C THR A 179 2.10 11.12 18.96
N ASP A 180 0.94 11.28 19.61
CA ASP A 180 0.81 12.09 20.83
C ASP A 180 1.56 11.47 22.02
N GLU A 181 1.55 10.15 22.13
CA GLU A 181 2.30 9.43 23.15
C GLU A 181 3.81 9.59 22.95
N ALA A 182 4.28 9.41 21.72
CA ALA A 182 5.67 9.62 21.35
C ALA A 182 6.13 11.09 21.50
N ARG A 183 5.23 12.07 21.37
CA ARG A 183 5.51 13.49 21.66
C ARG A 183 5.54 13.77 23.17
N ARG A 184 4.65 13.17 23.97
CA ARG A 184 4.63 13.34 25.44
C ARG A 184 5.87 12.79 26.14
N ALA A 185 6.53 11.80 25.54
CA ALA A 185 7.77 11.23 26.07
C ALA A 185 8.98 12.18 25.97
N LEU A 186 8.88 13.28 25.21
CA LEU A 186 10.00 14.20 24.98
C LEU A 186 10.15 15.19 26.14
N PRO A 187 11.39 15.52 26.55
CA PRO A 187 11.63 16.51 27.58
C PRO A 187 11.26 17.92 27.08
N ARG A 188 10.81 18.79 27.99
CA ARG A 188 10.54 20.20 27.67
C ARG A 188 11.81 21.03 27.47
N HIS A 189 12.92 20.60 28.04
CA HIS A 189 14.20 21.28 27.96
C HIS A 189 15.30 20.25 27.71
N VAL A 190 16.29 20.62 26.90
CA VAL A 190 17.47 19.81 26.63
C VAL A 190 18.74 20.58 27.01
N PRO A 191 19.82 19.89 27.43
CA PRO A 191 21.11 20.56 27.63
C PRO A 191 21.60 21.24 26.36
N MET A 192 22.23 22.41 26.48
CA MET A 192 22.77 23.14 25.33
C MET A 192 23.73 22.29 24.49
N LYS A 193 24.53 21.43 25.14
CA LYS A 193 25.43 20.49 24.45
C LYS A 193 24.69 19.54 23.50
N ASP A 194 23.48 19.11 23.84
CA ASP A 194 22.70 18.18 23.05
C ASP A 194 21.92 18.91 21.94
N ALA A 195 21.51 20.16 22.20
CA ALA A 195 21.00 21.04 21.15
C ALA A 195 22.06 21.33 20.07
N VAL A 196 23.27 21.74 20.47
CA VAL A 196 24.40 21.97 19.55
C VAL A 196 24.78 20.70 18.79
N TYR A 197 24.79 19.55 19.49
CA TYR A 197 24.98 18.24 18.86
C TYR A 197 23.96 18.06 17.73
N ASN A 198 22.67 18.19 18.01
CA ASN A 198 21.64 17.94 17.02
C ASN A 198 21.69 18.93 15.85
N VAL A 199 21.87 20.23 16.11
CA VAL A 199 22.00 21.26 15.06
C VAL A 199 23.12 20.91 14.08
N SER A 200 24.28 20.47 14.58
CA SER A 200 25.40 20.09 13.71
C SER A 200 25.07 18.86 12.83
N ARG A 201 24.32 17.88 13.35
CA ARG A 201 23.92 16.68 12.61
C ARG A 201 22.83 16.98 11.58
N SER A 202 21.84 17.80 11.92
CA SER A 202 20.79 18.21 10.98
C SER A 202 21.37 19.02 9.82
N ALA A 203 22.31 19.92 10.11
CA ALA A 203 23.02 20.67 9.08
C ALA A 203 23.85 19.76 8.17
N LEU A 204 24.57 18.79 8.75
CA LEU A 204 25.32 17.79 8.00
C LEU A 204 24.38 16.92 7.13
N LEU A 205 23.21 16.52 7.66
CA LEU A 205 22.22 15.71 6.95
C LEU A 205 21.73 16.42 5.68
N ALA A 206 21.30 17.67 5.82
CA ALA A 206 20.84 18.46 4.69
C ALA A 206 21.96 18.72 3.66
N ALA A 207 23.17 19.06 4.14
CA ALA A 207 24.32 19.32 3.27
C ALA A 207 24.76 18.06 2.50
N SER A 208 24.93 16.94 3.18
CA SER A 208 25.31 15.65 2.58
C SER A 208 24.32 15.18 1.53
N TRP A 209 23.03 15.33 1.80
CA TRP A 209 22.00 14.97 0.83
C TRP A 209 22.02 15.91 -0.38
N ALA A 210 22.28 17.21 -0.17
CA ALA A 210 22.38 18.18 -1.25
C ALA A 210 23.63 17.98 -2.14
N THR A 211 24.75 17.54 -1.57
CA THR A 211 26.01 17.33 -2.28
C THR A 211 26.22 15.90 -2.77
N GLY A 212 25.41 14.95 -2.30
CA GLY A 212 25.61 13.52 -2.56
C GLY A 212 26.77 12.91 -1.78
N ASP A 213 27.15 13.49 -0.65
CA ASP A 213 28.18 12.96 0.25
C ASP A 213 27.54 12.02 1.29
N TRP A 214 27.32 10.77 0.85
CA TRP A 214 26.54 9.76 1.57
C TRP A 214 27.29 9.10 2.73
N ASP A 215 28.61 9.20 2.77
CA ASP A 215 29.45 8.58 3.81
C ASP A 215 29.19 9.21 5.18
N ASN A 216 28.70 10.46 5.20
CA ASN A 216 28.33 11.17 6.41
C ASN A 216 26.98 10.74 7.01
N LEU A 217 26.14 9.95 6.30
CA LEU A 217 24.78 9.65 6.77
C LEU A 217 24.75 9.00 8.17
N GLY A 218 25.73 8.14 8.48
CA GLY A 218 25.81 7.47 9.78
C GLY A 218 25.99 8.45 10.93
N TRP A 219 26.71 9.55 10.70
CA TRP A 219 26.85 10.65 11.64
C TRP A 219 25.67 11.61 11.61
N ALA A 220 25.21 11.94 10.41
CA ALA A 220 24.18 12.95 10.19
C ALA A 220 22.80 12.54 10.73
N MET A 221 22.52 11.24 10.79
CA MET A 221 21.28 10.69 11.35
C MET A 221 21.35 10.45 12.87
N ASP A 222 22.46 10.76 13.54
CA ASP A 222 22.50 10.69 15.00
C ASP A 222 21.66 11.80 15.64
N ASP A 223 20.87 11.43 16.63
CA ASP A 223 19.94 12.33 17.31
C ASP A 223 20.08 12.26 18.82
N LYS A 224 19.88 13.41 19.46
CA LYS A 224 19.78 13.54 20.91
C LYS A 224 18.50 14.19 21.41
N LEU A 225 17.59 14.58 20.51
CA LEU A 225 16.37 15.31 20.88
C LEU A 225 15.17 14.40 21.07
N HIS A 226 15.04 13.31 20.28
CA HIS A 226 13.85 12.47 20.30
C HIS A 226 14.12 10.96 20.34
N GLN A 227 15.10 10.44 19.62
CA GLN A 227 15.38 9.01 19.54
C GLN A 227 15.73 8.38 20.89
N PRO A 228 16.60 8.98 21.74
CA PRO A 228 16.92 8.37 23.04
C PRO A 228 15.72 8.24 23.97
N PHE A 229 14.70 9.07 23.77
CA PHE A 229 13.47 9.06 24.56
C PHE A 229 12.43 8.10 23.96
N ARG A 230 12.25 8.13 22.63
CA ARG A 230 11.26 7.32 21.92
C ARG A 230 11.65 5.86 21.80
N ALA A 231 12.95 5.55 21.67
CA ALA A 231 13.45 4.18 21.56
C ALA A 231 13.09 3.30 22.78
N ARG A 232 12.81 3.92 23.93
CA ARG A 232 12.40 3.24 25.17
C ARG A 232 10.91 2.91 25.23
N LEU A 233 10.11 3.43 24.30
CA LEU A 233 8.66 3.24 24.27
C LEU A 233 8.24 1.91 23.63
N PHE A 234 9.18 1.19 23.00
CA PHE A 234 8.88 -0.09 22.36
C PHE A 234 10.06 -1.07 22.50
N PRO A 235 9.79 -2.39 22.61
CA PRO A 235 10.84 -3.38 22.80
C PRO A 235 11.81 -3.43 21.63
N GLY A 236 13.11 -3.46 21.93
CA GLY A 236 14.19 -3.53 20.95
C GLY A 236 14.59 -2.19 20.31
N GLY A 237 13.93 -1.07 20.64
CA GLY A 237 14.19 0.24 20.02
C GLY A 237 15.59 0.81 20.25
N GLU A 238 16.15 0.66 21.46
CA GLU A 238 17.53 1.09 21.72
C GLU A 238 18.54 0.15 21.04
N ALA A 239 18.36 -1.17 21.19
CA ALA A 239 19.26 -2.18 20.62
C ALA A 239 19.37 -2.10 19.09
N ILE A 240 18.26 -1.88 18.39
CA ILE A 240 18.25 -1.84 16.92
C ILE A 240 18.99 -0.62 16.36
N LEU A 241 18.97 0.52 17.05
CA LEU A 241 19.76 1.70 16.65
C LEU A 241 21.26 1.41 16.72
N ASP A 242 21.70 0.73 17.78
CA ASP A 242 23.13 0.46 17.98
C ASP A 242 23.63 -0.69 17.09
N GLU A 243 22.89 -1.79 17.00
CA GLU A 243 23.30 -2.97 16.25
C GLU A 243 23.30 -2.75 14.73
N VAL A 244 22.28 -2.05 14.21
CA VAL A 244 22.17 -1.80 12.77
C VAL A 244 23.17 -0.73 12.32
N ARG A 245 23.49 0.25 13.17
CA ARG A 245 24.56 1.23 12.89
C ARG A 245 25.92 0.54 12.71
N GLY A 246 26.15 -0.59 13.38
CA GLY A 246 27.44 -1.29 13.39
C GLY A 246 27.75 -2.14 12.15
N ILE A 247 26.78 -2.36 11.24
CA ILE A 247 27.01 -3.23 10.07
C ILE A 247 27.46 -2.45 8.83
N PRO A 248 28.37 -3.00 8.00
CA PRO A 248 28.91 -2.30 6.82
C PRO A 248 27.87 -1.88 5.78
N GLN A 249 26.75 -2.61 5.70
CA GLN A 249 25.68 -2.36 4.73
C GLN A 249 24.81 -1.14 5.09
N CYS A 250 24.86 -0.68 6.34
CA CYS A 250 24.03 0.44 6.81
C CYS A 250 24.74 1.77 6.60
N ALA A 251 24.16 2.64 5.78
CA ALA A 251 24.60 4.02 5.62
C ALA A 251 24.10 4.94 6.74
N GLY A 252 22.98 4.60 7.38
CA GLY A 252 22.42 5.33 8.51
C GLY A 252 21.11 4.71 8.99
N VAL A 253 20.79 4.85 10.27
CA VAL A 253 19.62 4.24 10.91
C VAL A 253 18.92 5.26 11.82
N ALA A 254 17.58 5.26 11.79
CA ALA A 254 16.76 6.15 12.58
C ALA A 254 15.39 5.55 12.91
N ILE A 255 14.73 6.10 13.93
CA ILE A 255 13.31 5.88 14.13
C ILE A 255 12.55 6.56 12.97
N SER A 256 11.67 5.82 12.30
CA SER A 256 10.82 6.39 11.25
C SER A 256 9.71 7.22 11.90
N GLY A 257 9.76 8.55 11.73
CA GLY A 257 8.79 9.46 12.33
C GLY A 257 8.73 9.35 13.86
N SER A 258 7.55 9.02 14.39
CA SER A 258 7.33 8.79 15.83
C SER A 258 7.70 7.39 16.31
N GLY A 259 8.01 6.47 15.40
CA GLY A 259 8.12 5.04 15.70
C GLY A 259 6.76 4.33 15.78
N PRO A 260 6.76 3.02 16.05
CA PRO A 260 7.91 2.20 16.41
C PRO A 260 8.64 1.59 15.19
N SER A 261 8.28 1.95 13.96
CA SER A 261 9.07 1.55 12.80
C SER A 261 10.47 2.15 12.83
N MET A 262 11.42 1.36 12.35
CA MET A 262 12.82 1.74 12.20
C MET A 262 13.15 1.79 10.72
N LEU A 263 13.90 2.81 10.31
CA LEU A 263 14.40 2.98 8.95
C LEU A 263 15.92 2.87 8.96
N ALA A 264 16.47 2.14 7.99
CA ALA A 264 17.89 2.13 7.68
C ALA A 264 18.10 2.38 6.18
N PHE A 265 19.10 3.16 5.82
CA PHE A 265 19.55 3.28 4.43
C PHE A 265 20.60 2.23 4.14
N ALA A 266 20.47 1.53 3.00
CA ALA A 266 21.40 0.50 2.57
C ALA A 266 21.66 0.61 1.06
N ARG A 267 22.93 0.46 0.66
CA ARG A 267 23.34 0.38 -0.75
C ARG A 267 23.50 -1.05 -1.26
N THR A 268 23.86 -1.96 -0.37
CA THR A 268 24.13 -3.37 -0.69
C THR A 268 23.39 -4.27 0.28
N GLU A 269 22.97 -5.44 -0.20
CA GLU A 269 22.26 -6.46 0.59
C GLU A 269 21.13 -5.91 1.51
N PRO A 270 20.19 -5.08 1.00
CA PRO A 270 19.15 -4.46 1.84
C PRO A 270 18.28 -5.49 2.59
N HIS A 271 18.11 -6.69 2.04
CA HIS A 271 17.41 -7.79 2.70
C HIS A 271 18.14 -8.29 3.95
N ARG A 272 19.48 -8.31 3.94
CA ARG A 272 20.28 -8.69 5.11
C ARG A 272 20.16 -7.67 6.23
N VAL A 273 20.08 -6.38 5.89
CA VAL A 273 19.76 -5.32 6.84
C VAL A 273 18.37 -5.54 7.43
N ALA A 274 17.39 -5.89 6.58
CA ALA A 274 16.03 -6.15 7.01
C ALA A 274 15.92 -7.36 7.96
N GLU A 275 16.60 -8.46 7.63
CA GLU A 275 16.69 -9.66 8.47
C GLU A 275 17.30 -9.35 9.84
N LEU A 276 18.40 -8.57 9.87
CA LEU A 276 18.99 -8.13 11.13
C LEU A 276 17.99 -7.32 11.95
N MET A 277 17.37 -6.30 11.35
CA MET A 277 16.37 -5.46 12.02
C MET A 277 15.21 -6.29 12.61
N CYS A 278 14.68 -7.24 11.84
CA CYS A 278 13.62 -8.14 12.29
C CYS A 278 14.09 -9.13 13.38
N SER A 279 15.32 -9.62 13.29
CA SER A 279 15.92 -10.50 14.30
C SER A 279 16.12 -9.78 15.65
N VAL A 280 16.44 -8.47 15.62
CA VAL A 280 16.52 -7.65 16.84
C VAL A 280 15.15 -7.64 17.52
N PHE A 281 14.08 -7.24 16.82
CA PHE A 281 12.73 -7.26 17.41
C PHE A 281 12.32 -8.65 17.92
N SER A 282 12.68 -9.71 17.19
CA SER A 282 12.36 -11.09 17.58
C SER A 282 13.04 -11.51 18.89
N ARG A 283 14.30 -11.11 19.11
CA ARG A 283 15.01 -11.33 20.40
C ARG A 283 14.33 -10.63 21.57
N PHE A 284 13.63 -9.52 21.31
CA PHE A 284 12.79 -8.82 22.28
C PHE A 284 11.34 -9.31 22.32
N GLY A 285 11.04 -10.46 21.71
CA GLY A 285 9.71 -11.09 21.74
C GLY A 285 8.66 -10.41 20.86
N VAL A 286 9.08 -9.55 19.93
CA VAL A 286 8.19 -8.78 19.06
C VAL A 286 8.26 -9.29 17.62
N ARG A 287 7.11 -9.75 17.10
CA ARG A 287 6.97 -10.03 15.67
C ARG A 287 7.15 -8.74 14.87
N SER A 288 7.77 -8.81 13.71
CA SER A 288 7.92 -7.66 12.82
C SER A 288 7.81 -8.10 11.36
N ARG A 289 7.48 -7.15 10.49
CA ARG A 289 7.61 -7.27 9.03
C ARG A 289 8.56 -6.19 8.53
N PHE A 290 9.03 -6.31 7.31
CA PHE A 290 9.87 -5.27 6.71
C PHE A 290 9.40 -4.87 5.31
N PHE A 291 9.87 -3.71 4.87
CA PHE A 291 9.74 -3.22 3.50
C PHE A 291 11.12 -2.76 3.02
N VAL A 292 11.43 -3.02 1.76
CA VAL A 292 12.57 -2.42 1.07
C VAL A 292 11.99 -1.45 0.05
N LEU A 293 12.20 -0.16 0.27
CA LEU A 293 11.51 0.92 -0.44
C LEU A 293 12.52 1.84 -1.14
N ALA A 294 12.15 2.33 -2.31
CA ALA A 294 12.87 3.42 -2.96
C ALA A 294 12.29 4.78 -2.51
N SER A 295 12.98 5.87 -2.88
CA SER A 295 12.40 7.21 -2.75
C SER A 295 11.33 7.39 -3.83
N ASP A 296 10.14 7.84 -3.43
CA ASP A 296 9.13 8.30 -4.38
C ASP A 296 9.43 9.75 -4.77
N ALA A 297 9.77 10.02 -6.02
CA ALA A 297 10.12 11.38 -6.47
C ALA A 297 8.90 12.25 -6.80
N ALA A 298 7.73 11.63 -7.00
CA ALA A 298 6.55 12.26 -7.58
C ALA A 298 5.63 12.90 -6.56
N GLY A 299 5.57 12.38 -5.33
CA GLY A 299 4.55 12.75 -4.35
C GLY A 299 3.21 12.14 -4.69
N TYR A 300 2.12 12.77 -4.26
CA TYR A 300 0.80 12.28 -4.61
C TYR A 300 0.57 12.36 -6.12
N THR A 301 -0.21 11.46 -6.69
CA THR A 301 -0.65 11.53 -8.08
C THR A 301 -2.14 11.34 -8.17
N VAL A 302 -2.72 11.88 -9.24
CA VAL A 302 -4.15 11.82 -9.51
C VAL A 302 -4.33 11.18 -10.88
N SER A 303 -5.14 10.13 -10.95
CA SER A 303 -5.62 9.56 -12.22
C SER A 303 -7.13 9.72 -12.34
N ARG A 304 -7.58 10.05 -13.55
CA ARG A 304 -8.97 10.34 -13.88
C ARG A 304 -9.39 9.37 -14.98
N ASN A 305 -10.50 8.66 -14.79
CA ASN A 305 -11.07 7.83 -15.85
C ASN A 305 -12.18 8.57 -16.63
N VAL A 306 -12.60 9.74 -16.14
CA VAL A 306 -13.58 10.65 -16.77
C VAL A 306 -13.07 12.08 -16.62
N GLY A 307 -13.33 12.97 -17.58
CA GLY A 307 -12.89 14.37 -17.47
C GLY A 307 -13.53 15.07 -16.26
N CYS A 308 -12.75 15.57 -15.29
CA CYS A 308 -13.27 16.20 -14.06
C CYS A 308 -14.26 17.35 -14.28
N SER A 309 -14.15 18.09 -15.38
CA SER A 309 -15.13 19.13 -15.76
C SER A 309 -16.53 18.57 -16.08
N GLN A 310 -16.65 17.27 -16.33
CA GLN A 310 -17.90 16.54 -16.53
C GLN A 310 -18.42 15.90 -15.23
N ILE A 311 -17.54 15.66 -14.23
CA ILE A 311 -17.87 15.03 -12.94
C ILE A 311 -18.55 16.03 -11.98
N PHE A 312 -18.20 17.33 -12.05
CA PHE A 312 -18.62 18.34 -11.07
C PHE A 312 -19.54 19.45 -11.61
N ARG A 313 -20.15 19.25 -12.80
CA ARG A 313 -21.32 20.05 -13.21
C ARG A 313 -22.58 19.53 -12.52
N PRO A 314 -23.58 20.38 -12.22
CA PRO A 314 -24.87 19.89 -11.75
C PRO A 314 -25.53 19.09 -12.89
N LEU A 315 -25.37 17.78 -12.85
CA LEU A 315 -26.02 16.87 -13.79
C LEU A 315 -27.50 16.79 -13.43
N ARG A 316 -28.30 17.56 -14.18
CA ARG A 316 -29.71 17.24 -14.40
C ARG A 316 -29.81 15.85 -15.03
N ARG A 317 -30.81 15.09 -14.53
CA ARG A 317 -31.35 13.81 -15.04
C ARG A 317 -31.08 13.52 -16.53
N ARG A 318 -30.72 12.27 -16.82
CA ARG A 318 -31.56 11.39 -17.67
C ARG A 318 -31.13 9.92 -17.59
N ASP A 319 -32.15 9.08 -17.67
CA ASP A 319 -32.14 7.63 -17.88
C ASP A 319 -31.47 7.22 -19.20
N ASP A 320 -31.25 5.91 -19.32
CA ASP A 320 -30.77 5.10 -20.46
C ASP A 320 -29.27 4.86 -20.60
N LEU A 321 -28.83 3.69 -20.12
CA LEU A 321 -27.88 2.80 -20.81
C LEU A 321 -28.21 1.35 -20.43
N SER A 322 -29.00 0.67 -21.26
CA SER A 322 -29.11 -0.79 -21.23
C SER A 322 -27.83 -1.38 -21.83
N MET A 323 -26.92 -1.87 -20.99
CA MET A 323 -25.80 -2.70 -21.43
C MET A 323 -26.31 -4.12 -21.66
N ALA A 324 -26.28 -4.61 -22.89
CA ALA A 324 -26.53 -6.03 -23.16
C ALA A 324 -25.27 -6.83 -22.76
N TYR A 325 -25.41 -7.69 -21.76
CA TYR A 325 -24.33 -8.51 -21.22
C TYR A 325 -24.08 -9.76 -22.09
N GLY A 326 -22.83 -10.23 -22.13
CA GLY A 326 -22.48 -11.49 -22.78
C GLY A 326 -22.45 -11.46 -24.32
N LEU A 327 -22.52 -10.28 -24.94
CA LEU A 327 -22.44 -10.11 -26.40
C LEU A 327 -21.10 -9.48 -26.82
N ASP A 328 -20.60 -9.84 -28.00
CA ASP A 328 -19.51 -9.11 -28.66
C ASP A 328 -20.02 -7.80 -29.31
N SER A 329 -19.10 -7.02 -29.90
CA SER A 329 -19.40 -5.78 -30.62
C SER A 329 -20.33 -5.95 -31.82
N SER A 330 -20.58 -7.19 -32.27
CA SER A 330 -21.51 -7.54 -33.35
C SER A 330 -22.86 -8.07 -32.84
N GLY A 331 -23.06 -8.13 -31.52
CA GLY A 331 -24.28 -8.62 -30.88
C GLY A 331 -24.37 -10.15 -30.79
N ARG A 332 -23.26 -10.87 -31.03
CA ARG A 332 -23.21 -12.34 -30.92
C ARG A 332 -22.93 -12.75 -29.48
N ARG A 333 -23.68 -13.73 -28.97
CA ARG A 333 -23.46 -14.28 -27.62
C ARG A 333 -22.12 -15.00 -27.56
N MET A 334 -21.29 -14.56 -26.63
CA MET A 334 -19.93 -15.07 -26.41
C MET A 334 -19.83 -15.98 -25.19
N VAL A 335 -20.75 -15.86 -24.23
CA VAL A 335 -20.79 -16.67 -23.01
C VAL A 335 -21.90 -17.69 -23.11
N ASP A 336 -21.54 -18.97 -23.06
CA ASP A 336 -22.46 -20.09 -23.19
C ASP A 336 -22.95 -20.58 -21.83
N ARG A 337 -22.05 -20.60 -20.83
CA ARG A 337 -22.34 -21.15 -19.50
C ARG A 337 -21.56 -20.46 -18.40
N VAL A 338 -22.13 -20.51 -17.20
CA VAL A 338 -21.43 -20.32 -15.93
C VAL A 338 -21.14 -21.71 -15.34
N VAL A 339 -19.89 -21.96 -14.96
CA VAL A 339 -19.47 -23.20 -14.31
C VAL A 339 -18.88 -22.90 -12.95
N SER A 340 -19.04 -23.81 -12.01
CA SER A 340 -18.51 -23.67 -10.66
C SER A 340 -17.96 -24.97 -10.11
N ASP A 341 -17.02 -24.87 -9.18
CA ASP A 341 -16.48 -25.99 -8.43
C ASP A 341 -16.21 -25.57 -6.98
N ARG A 342 -16.86 -26.24 -6.03
CA ARG A 342 -16.64 -26.06 -4.58
C ARG A 342 -15.56 -27.00 -4.03
N ASP A 343 -15.26 -28.07 -4.75
CA ASP A 343 -14.36 -29.13 -4.31
C ASP A 343 -12.91 -28.81 -4.70
N VAL A 344 -12.47 -27.62 -4.33
CA VAL A 344 -11.15 -27.09 -4.64
C VAL A 344 -10.47 -26.55 -3.38
N ALA A 345 -9.14 -26.56 -3.41
CA ALA A 345 -8.30 -25.89 -2.44
C ALA A 345 -7.19 -25.14 -3.19
N LYS A 346 -6.88 -23.93 -2.73
CA LYS A 346 -5.80 -23.10 -3.26
C LYS A 346 -4.50 -23.44 -2.52
N ILE A 347 -3.40 -23.56 -3.26
CA ILE A 347 -2.05 -23.66 -2.71
C ILE A 347 -1.20 -22.53 -3.32
N ALA A 348 -0.37 -21.88 -2.51
CA ALA A 348 0.61 -20.91 -2.97
C ALA A 348 1.98 -21.18 -2.36
N VAL A 349 2.97 -21.41 -3.22
CA VAL A 349 4.39 -21.53 -2.88
C VAL A 349 5.04 -20.17 -3.08
N LEU A 350 5.59 -19.61 -2.01
CA LEU A 350 6.07 -18.24 -1.96
C LEU A 350 7.59 -18.18 -2.16
N GLY A 351 8.06 -17.21 -2.95
CA GLY A 351 9.49 -16.93 -3.11
C GLY A 351 10.29 -18.07 -3.76
N VAL A 352 9.75 -18.68 -4.80
CA VAL A 352 10.39 -19.73 -5.60
C VAL A 352 11.40 -19.11 -6.58
N PRO A 353 12.63 -19.65 -6.72
CA PRO A 353 13.61 -19.13 -7.68
C PRO A 353 13.10 -19.12 -9.12
N ASP A 354 13.31 -18.02 -9.83
CA ASP A 354 12.87 -17.86 -11.22
C ASP A 354 13.92 -18.35 -12.23
N VAL A 355 14.12 -19.67 -12.28
CA VAL A 355 15.02 -20.30 -13.26
C VAL A 355 14.35 -21.49 -13.97
N PRO A 356 14.71 -21.77 -15.23
CA PRO A 356 14.13 -22.89 -15.98
C PRO A 356 14.24 -24.23 -15.23
N GLY A 357 13.15 -25.01 -15.24
CA GLY A 357 13.09 -26.32 -14.61
C GLY A 357 12.48 -26.33 -13.19
N VAL A 358 12.42 -25.18 -12.52
CA VAL A 358 11.91 -25.09 -11.13
C VAL A 358 10.42 -25.43 -11.05
N ALA A 359 9.57 -24.74 -11.83
CA ALA A 359 8.15 -25.08 -11.93
C ALA A 359 7.92 -26.51 -12.47
N ALA A 360 8.76 -26.96 -13.42
CA ALA A 360 8.64 -28.30 -13.99
C ALA A 360 8.86 -29.40 -12.93
N ARG A 361 9.81 -29.21 -12.02
CA ARG A 361 10.05 -30.12 -10.89
C ARG A 361 8.84 -30.21 -9.97
N LEU A 362 8.31 -29.06 -9.52
CA LEU A 362 7.13 -29.02 -8.64
C LEU A 362 5.94 -29.79 -9.25
N PHE A 363 5.59 -29.49 -10.51
CA PHE A 363 4.44 -30.13 -11.15
C PHE A 363 4.70 -31.58 -11.56
N SER A 364 5.96 -31.98 -11.78
CA SER A 364 6.33 -33.39 -11.97
C SER A 364 6.16 -34.20 -10.68
N ASP A 365 6.54 -33.64 -9.54
CA ASP A 365 6.40 -34.30 -8.23
C ASP A 365 4.91 -34.45 -7.87
N LEU A 366 4.09 -33.41 -8.11
CA LEU A 366 2.64 -33.48 -7.96
C LEU A 366 2.01 -34.52 -8.90
N ALA A 367 2.41 -34.54 -10.18
CA ALA A 367 1.88 -35.50 -11.15
C ALA A 367 2.24 -36.95 -10.81
N SER A 368 3.44 -37.19 -10.28
CA SER A 368 3.91 -38.53 -9.87
C SER A 368 3.10 -39.09 -8.69
N ALA A 369 2.54 -38.21 -7.87
CA ALA A 369 1.62 -38.56 -6.78
C ALA A 369 0.13 -38.57 -7.21
N GLY A 370 -0.16 -38.36 -8.50
CA GLY A 370 -1.55 -38.30 -8.99
C GLY A 370 -2.31 -37.03 -8.58
N VAL A 371 -1.61 -35.99 -8.13
CA VAL A 371 -2.21 -34.70 -7.75
C VAL A 371 -2.33 -33.80 -8.97
N GLY A 372 -3.54 -33.66 -9.49
CA GLY A 372 -3.84 -32.74 -10.59
C GLY A 372 -3.87 -31.28 -10.13
N ALA A 373 -3.01 -30.44 -10.71
CA ALA A 373 -3.02 -29.00 -10.52
C ALA A 373 -3.81 -28.30 -11.64
N GLU A 374 -4.71 -27.40 -11.27
CA GLU A 374 -5.47 -26.53 -12.15
C GLU A 374 -5.13 -25.07 -11.89
N MET A 375 -5.39 -24.20 -12.87
CA MET A 375 -5.35 -22.74 -12.69
C MET A 375 -4.02 -22.25 -12.11
N ILE A 376 -2.92 -22.60 -12.77
CA ILE A 376 -1.56 -22.23 -12.36
C ILE A 376 -1.32 -20.76 -12.71
N VAL A 377 -1.03 -19.95 -11.69
CA VAL A 377 -0.75 -18.52 -11.79
C VAL A 377 0.60 -18.23 -11.15
N GLN A 378 1.47 -17.56 -11.88
CA GLN A 378 2.78 -17.12 -11.41
C GLN A 378 2.77 -15.59 -11.26
N SER A 379 3.21 -15.09 -10.10
CA SER A 379 3.30 -13.64 -9.85
C SER A 379 4.43 -13.00 -10.66
N VAL A 380 4.33 -11.68 -10.90
CA VAL A 380 5.34 -10.92 -11.64
C VAL A 380 6.49 -10.50 -10.70
N MET A 381 7.71 -10.69 -11.18
CA MET A 381 9.01 -10.57 -10.49
C MET A 381 9.10 -9.55 -9.33
N ARG A 382 9.56 -10.04 -8.17
CA ARG A 382 10.24 -9.25 -7.14
C ARG A 382 11.69 -9.75 -7.01
N GLY A 383 12.58 -9.31 -7.89
CA GLY A 383 13.97 -9.82 -7.95
C GLY A 383 14.09 -11.10 -8.77
N GLN A 384 14.85 -12.10 -8.29
CA GLN A 384 14.99 -13.44 -8.91
C GLN A 384 14.04 -14.51 -8.32
N MET A 385 12.95 -14.09 -7.66
CA MET A 385 11.99 -14.99 -7.03
C MET A 385 10.55 -14.65 -7.44
N ASN A 386 9.73 -15.68 -7.59
CA ASN A 386 8.32 -15.63 -7.98
C ASN A 386 7.45 -16.47 -7.03
N ASP A 387 6.17 -16.12 -6.92
CA ASP A 387 5.20 -16.95 -6.22
C ASP A 387 4.44 -17.81 -7.24
N ILE A 388 4.23 -19.08 -6.92
CA ILE A 388 3.45 -20.02 -7.75
C ILE A 388 2.19 -20.38 -6.98
N ALA A 389 1.04 -19.96 -7.50
CA ALA A 389 -0.27 -20.32 -6.95
C ALA A 389 -1.01 -21.24 -7.93
N PHE A 390 -1.70 -22.24 -7.40
CA PHE A 390 -2.49 -23.18 -8.19
C PHE A 390 -3.58 -23.83 -7.33
N ILE A 391 -4.46 -24.59 -7.98
CA ILE A 391 -5.62 -25.22 -7.35
C ILE A 391 -5.51 -26.73 -7.47
N VAL A 392 -5.93 -27.43 -6.43
CA VAL A 392 -6.06 -28.89 -6.42
C VAL A 392 -7.46 -29.27 -5.91
N LYS A 393 -7.85 -30.53 -6.13
CA LYS A 393 -9.04 -31.08 -5.46
C LYS A 393 -8.86 -31.06 -3.95
N ARG A 394 -9.91 -30.69 -3.21
CA ARG A 394 -9.85 -30.55 -1.73
C ARG A 394 -9.42 -31.87 -1.06
N SER A 395 -9.85 -33.00 -1.60
CA SER A 395 -9.47 -34.34 -1.14
C SER A 395 -7.96 -34.64 -1.24
N LEU A 396 -7.24 -34.00 -2.16
CA LEU A 396 -5.82 -34.21 -2.42
C LEU A 396 -4.92 -33.17 -1.73
N LEU A 397 -5.50 -32.21 -1.00
CA LEU A 397 -4.76 -31.11 -0.38
C LEU A 397 -3.65 -31.59 0.56
N GLY A 398 -3.89 -32.64 1.36
CA GLY A 398 -2.89 -33.14 2.32
C GLY A 398 -1.63 -33.67 1.63
N GLU A 399 -1.81 -34.43 0.55
CA GLU A 399 -0.72 -34.96 -0.27
C GLU A 399 0.00 -33.83 -1.02
N ALA A 400 -0.76 -32.93 -1.65
CA ALA A 400 -0.24 -31.76 -2.34
C ALA A 400 0.61 -30.87 -1.41
N MET A 401 0.15 -30.62 -0.18
CA MET A 401 0.88 -29.84 0.82
C MET A 401 2.17 -30.51 1.28
N THR A 402 2.19 -31.83 1.36
CA THR A 402 3.40 -32.60 1.72
C THR A 402 4.47 -32.43 0.65
N ILE A 403 4.08 -32.57 -0.62
CA ILE A 403 4.96 -32.38 -1.77
C ILE A 403 5.45 -30.92 -1.86
N CYS A 404 4.55 -29.95 -1.71
CA CYS A 404 4.91 -28.53 -1.81
C CYS A 404 5.85 -28.10 -0.69
N ARG A 405 5.69 -28.61 0.54
CA ARG A 405 6.58 -28.29 1.66
C ARG A 405 7.98 -28.87 1.44
N ALA A 406 8.06 -30.15 1.07
CA ALA A 406 9.35 -30.77 0.74
C ALA A 406 10.06 -30.03 -0.40
N TYR A 407 9.32 -29.65 -1.44
CA TYR A 407 9.82 -28.83 -2.53
C TYR A 407 10.29 -27.44 -2.07
N ALA A 408 9.53 -26.77 -1.19
CA ALA A 408 9.90 -25.45 -0.68
C ALA A 408 11.19 -25.50 0.14
N ASP A 409 11.37 -26.53 0.97
CA ASP A 409 12.59 -26.75 1.75
C ASP A 409 13.80 -26.99 0.82
N ASP A 410 13.64 -27.82 -0.21
CA ASP A 410 14.69 -28.12 -1.20
C ASP A 410 15.13 -26.90 -2.02
N MET A 411 14.19 -25.99 -2.32
CA MET A 411 14.42 -24.82 -3.17
C MET A 411 14.82 -23.56 -2.39
N GLY A 412 14.76 -23.60 -1.05
CA GLY A 412 14.92 -22.41 -0.22
C GLY A 412 13.80 -21.39 -0.42
N ALA A 413 12.59 -21.85 -0.74
CA ALA A 413 11.42 -21.00 -0.91
C ALA A 413 10.97 -20.40 0.44
N GLN A 414 10.27 -19.27 0.40
CA GLN A 414 9.86 -18.53 1.60
C GLN A 414 8.75 -19.24 2.40
N GLY A 415 8.00 -20.15 1.76
CA GLY A 415 7.03 -21.00 2.44
C GLY A 415 5.89 -21.47 1.54
N VAL A 416 4.98 -22.26 2.11
CA VAL A 416 3.78 -22.76 1.43
C VAL A 416 2.54 -22.40 2.24
N THR A 417 1.55 -21.80 1.59
CA THR A 417 0.25 -21.47 2.16
C THR A 417 -0.85 -22.21 1.41
N PHE A 418 -1.99 -22.41 2.06
CA PHE A 418 -3.17 -22.99 1.44
C PHE A 418 -4.45 -22.33 1.95
N ASP A 419 -5.51 -22.45 1.17
CA ASP A 419 -6.85 -22.00 1.53
C ASP A 419 -7.89 -23.02 1.08
N THR A 420 -8.76 -23.45 2.00
CA THR A 420 -9.88 -24.37 1.75
C THR A 420 -11.22 -23.66 1.66
N GLU A 421 -11.28 -22.39 2.07
CA GLU A 421 -12.49 -21.57 2.05
C GLU A 421 -12.63 -20.80 0.74
N VAL A 422 -12.26 -21.47 -0.35
CA VAL A 422 -12.32 -20.97 -1.71
C VAL A 422 -13.21 -21.83 -2.60
N ALA A 423 -13.76 -21.20 -3.62
CA ALA A 423 -14.49 -21.85 -4.69
C ALA A 423 -14.12 -21.24 -6.05
N LYS A 424 -14.24 -22.06 -7.09
CA LYS A 424 -14.04 -21.66 -8.49
C LYS A 424 -15.38 -21.28 -9.10
N VAL A 425 -15.42 -20.14 -9.78
CA VAL A 425 -16.51 -19.73 -10.68
C VAL A 425 -15.92 -19.28 -12.01
N ALA A 426 -16.48 -19.72 -13.12
CA ALA A 426 -15.95 -19.38 -14.43
C ALA A 426 -17.04 -19.17 -15.48
N LEU A 427 -16.79 -18.25 -16.40
CA LEU A 427 -17.54 -18.11 -17.64
C LEU A 427 -16.87 -18.97 -18.71
N THR A 428 -17.66 -19.73 -19.45
CA THR A 428 -17.18 -20.52 -20.60
C THR A 428 -17.90 -20.11 -21.87
N GLY A 429 -17.16 -20.01 -22.98
CA GLY A 429 -17.73 -19.74 -24.29
C GLY A 429 -16.68 -19.61 -25.38
N GLU A 430 -17.06 -19.11 -26.55
CA GLU A 430 -16.15 -18.97 -27.69
C GLU A 430 -15.38 -17.64 -27.64
N ASN A 431 -14.06 -17.68 -27.88
CA ASN A 431 -13.19 -16.50 -28.06
C ASN A 431 -13.31 -15.40 -26.98
N LEU A 432 -13.49 -15.76 -25.71
CA LEU A 432 -13.61 -14.83 -24.58
C LEU A 432 -12.39 -13.91 -24.45
N ALA A 433 -11.17 -14.41 -24.74
CA ALA A 433 -9.96 -13.60 -24.69
C ALA A 433 -9.90 -12.50 -25.77
N GLY A 434 -10.67 -12.65 -26.86
CA GLY A 434 -10.79 -11.65 -27.92
C GLY A 434 -11.82 -10.55 -27.63
N CYS A 435 -12.59 -10.67 -26.55
CA CYS A 435 -13.66 -9.74 -26.17
C CYS A 435 -13.32 -9.07 -24.82
N PRO A 436 -12.62 -7.93 -24.81
CA PRO A 436 -12.21 -7.25 -23.58
C PRO A 436 -13.40 -6.81 -22.69
N GLU A 437 -14.60 -6.73 -23.25
CA GLU A 437 -15.83 -6.40 -22.55
C GLU A 437 -16.25 -7.50 -21.57
N ILE A 438 -15.99 -8.77 -21.88
CA ILE A 438 -16.47 -9.91 -21.07
C ILE A 438 -15.79 -9.97 -19.69
N PRO A 439 -14.45 -9.90 -19.56
CA PRO A 439 -13.82 -9.78 -18.23
C PRO A 439 -14.31 -8.56 -17.46
N SER A 440 -14.43 -7.40 -18.13
CA SER A 440 -14.89 -6.16 -17.50
C SER A 440 -16.32 -6.30 -16.95
N GLN A 441 -17.22 -6.90 -17.72
CA GLN A 441 -18.59 -7.20 -17.31
C GLN A 441 -18.59 -8.20 -16.14
N MET A 442 -17.82 -9.29 -16.22
CA MET A 442 -17.76 -10.33 -15.19
C MET A 442 -17.34 -9.73 -13.84
N PHE A 443 -16.26 -8.93 -13.83
CA PHE A 443 -15.79 -8.28 -12.62
C PHE A 443 -16.77 -7.23 -12.10
N SER A 444 -17.50 -6.55 -12.98
CA SER A 444 -18.53 -5.58 -12.59
C SER A 444 -19.72 -6.27 -11.92
N VAL A 445 -20.14 -7.43 -12.42
CA VAL A 445 -21.24 -8.23 -11.85
C VAL A 445 -20.84 -8.77 -10.47
N LEU A 446 -19.65 -9.36 -10.35
CA LEU A 446 -19.14 -9.85 -9.06
C LEU A 446 -18.97 -8.71 -8.04
N ALA A 447 -18.44 -7.56 -8.47
CA ALA A 447 -18.31 -6.38 -7.62
C ALA A 447 -19.67 -5.80 -7.19
N GLY A 448 -20.69 -5.88 -8.04
CA GLY A 448 -22.07 -5.49 -7.72
C GLY A 448 -22.68 -6.32 -6.59
N GLY A 449 -22.34 -7.62 -6.54
CA GLY A 449 -22.66 -8.53 -5.43
C GLY A 449 -21.70 -8.45 -4.24
N ARG A 450 -20.73 -7.52 -4.24
CA ARG A 450 -19.67 -7.41 -3.21
C ARG A 450 -18.81 -8.66 -3.05
N ILE A 451 -18.69 -9.47 -4.10
CA ILE A 451 -17.91 -10.71 -4.10
C ILE A 451 -16.45 -10.39 -4.43
N ASN A 452 -15.53 -10.71 -3.51
CA ASN A 452 -14.11 -10.49 -3.71
C ASN A 452 -13.47 -11.58 -4.58
N ILE A 453 -12.44 -11.24 -5.36
CA ILE A 453 -11.72 -12.16 -6.23
C ILE A 453 -10.29 -12.32 -5.71
N ASP A 454 -9.88 -13.56 -5.51
CA ASP A 454 -8.59 -13.97 -4.96
C ASP A 454 -7.58 -14.28 -6.09
N MET A 455 -8.02 -15.03 -7.11
CA MET A 455 -7.20 -15.42 -8.25
C MET A 455 -8.01 -15.33 -9.54
N ILE A 456 -7.37 -14.88 -10.62
CA ILE A 456 -7.96 -14.77 -11.96
C ILE A 456 -7.10 -15.56 -12.94
N ALA A 457 -7.74 -16.34 -13.80
CA ALA A 457 -7.11 -16.96 -14.94
C ALA A 457 -8.03 -16.83 -16.15
N ALA A 458 -7.49 -16.39 -17.27
CA ALA A 458 -8.23 -16.22 -18.50
C ALA A 458 -7.54 -16.98 -19.63
N ALA A 459 -8.34 -17.72 -20.39
CA ALA A 459 -7.98 -18.41 -21.61
C ALA A 459 -8.97 -18.02 -22.72
N SER A 460 -8.72 -18.47 -23.95
CA SER A 460 -9.58 -18.16 -25.09
C SER A 460 -11.03 -18.62 -24.94
N THR A 461 -11.29 -19.64 -24.13
CA THR A 461 -12.63 -20.20 -23.95
C THR A 461 -13.17 -20.14 -22.52
N VAL A 462 -12.35 -19.72 -21.56
CA VAL A 462 -12.70 -19.73 -20.13
C VAL A 462 -12.13 -18.52 -19.44
N ILE A 463 -12.94 -17.82 -18.65
CA ILE A 463 -12.47 -16.83 -17.67
C ILE A 463 -12.89 -17.33 -16.30
N ALA A 464 -11.91 -17.73 -15.47
CA ALA A 464 -12.11 -18.29 -14.15
C ALA A 464 -11.65 -17.32 -13.06
N CYS A 465 -12.43 -17.26 -11.99
CA CYS A 465 -12.16 -16.53 -10.77
C CYS A 465 -12.24 -17.46 -9.57
N ILE A 466 -11.35 -17.24 -8.61
CA ILE A 466 -11.45 -17.82 -7.27
C ILE A 466 -12.05 -16.79 -6.33
N VAL A 467 -13.10 -17.22 -5.64
CA VAL A 467 -13.87 -16.43 -4.68
C VAL A 467 -13.97 -17.21 -3.38
N THR A 468 -14.43 -16.58 -2.30
CA THR A 468 -14.66 -17.28 -1.03
C THR A 468 -15.82 -18.28 -1.17
N SER A 469 -15.72 -19.46 -0.52
CA SER A 469 -16.75 -20.52 -0.58
C SER A 469 -18.17 -20.03 -0.28
N GLY A 470 -18.29 -19.09 0.66
CA GLY A 470 -19.55 -18.50 1.10
C GLY A 470 -20.23 -17.65 0.04
N ASP A 471 -19.45 -17.07 -0.87
CA ASP A 471 -19.93 -16.12 -1.88
C ASP A 471 -20.30 -16.82 -3.21
N LEU A 472 -20.09 -18.13 -3.32
CA LEU A 472 -20.22 -18.84 -4.59
C LEU A 472 -21.66 -18.81 -5.16
N GLU A 473 -22.68 -18.97 -4.32
CA GLU A 473 -24.07 -19.02 -4.81
C GLU A 473 -24.50 -17.67 -5.37
N GLU A 474 -24.16 -16.60 -4.65
CA GLU A 474 -24.40 -15.23 -5.09
C GLU A 474 -23.62 -14.93 -6.38
N ALA A 475 -22.38 -15.42 -6.50
CA ALA A 475 -21.58 -15.29 -7.72
C ALA A 475 -22.22 -15.99 -8.92
N ILE A 476 -22.68 -17.24 -8.74
CA ILE A 476 -23.33 -18.01 -9.81
C ILE A 476 -24.64 -17.33 -10.21
N GLU A 477 -25.47 -16.92 -9.25
CA GLU A 477 -26.77 -16.30 -9.52
C GLU A 477 -26.59 -14.98 -10.26
N ALA A 478 -25.68 -14.12 -9.78
CA ALA A 478 -25.40 -12.83 -10.41
C ALA A 478 -24.86 -13.00 -11.82
N LEU A 479 -23.87 -13.87 -12.02
CA LEU A 479 -23.29 -14.10 -13.35
C LEU A 479 -24.30 -14.76 -14.30
N SER A 480 -25.08 -15.73 -13.84
CA SER A 480 -26.08 -16.40 -14.69
C SER A 480 -27.20 -15.44 -15.09
N ARG A 481 -27.63 -14.58 -14.16
CA ARG A 481 -28.66 -13.55 -14.42
C ARG A 481 -28.23 -12.57 -15.50
N GLU A 482 -26.99 -12.10 -15.46
CA GLU A 482 -26.55 -11.08 -16.41
C GLU A 482 -26.09 -11.70 -17.74
N PHE A 483 -25.31 -12.79 -17.72
CA PHE A 483 -24.70 -13.32 -18.95
C PHE A 483 -25.53 -14.34 -19.72
N LEU A 484 -26.52 -14.98 -19.08
CA LEU A 484 -27.30 -16.04 -19.70
C LEU A 484 -28.75 -15.64 -20.06
N ARG A 485 -29.19 -14.44 -19.69
CA ARG A 485 -30.54 -13.95 -20.03
C ARG A 485 -30.72 -13.53 -21.48
#